data_AF-A0A1Q9P3V9-F1
#
_entry.id   AF-A0A1Q9P3V9-F1
#
_cell.length_a   1.000
_cell.length_b   1.000
_cell.length_c   1.000
_cell.angle_alpha   90.00
_cell.angle_beta   90.00
_cell.angle_gamma   90.00
#
_symmetry.space_group_name_H-M   'P 1'
#
loop_
_entity.id
_entity.type
_entity.pdbx_description
1 polymer ?
#
loop_
_entity_poly.entity_id
_entity_poly.type
_entity_poly.pdbx_seq_one_letter_code
_entity_poly.pdbx_strand_id
1 'polypeptide(L)'
;MTIPDDWESRVHETINGFPSPHRKDILEQWYKWLKTNPETPLYQSWADHSSVIDDQEALYTERRVYLRKVTNELREMEVPLTRWQRVAKVLAAVASVFLVIFLALSRAMRVTE
;
A
#
# COMPACT_ATOMS: atom_id res chain seq x y z
N MET A 1 18.05 0.01 4.91
CA MET A 1 16.87 0.57 4.20
C MET A 1 16.78 2.01 4.63
N THR A 2 16.93 2.98 3.72
CA THR A 2 16.95 4.41 4.05
C THR A 2 15.59 5.00 3.70
N ILE A 3 14.89 5.52 4.72
CA ILE A 3 13.67 6.31 4.55
C ILE A 3 14.07 7.67 3.94
N PRO A 4 13.26 8.26 3.03
CA PRO A 4 13.49 9.61 2.54
C PRO A 4 13.49 10.63 3.68
N ASP A 5 14.39 11.63 3.66
CA ASP A 5 14.49 12.65 4.72
C ASP A 5 13.19 13.48 4.91
N ASP A 6 12.30 13.49 3.91
CA ASP A 6 11.04 14.24 3.87
C ASP A 6 9.79 13.40 4.21
N TRP A 7 9.96 12.16 4.67
CA TRP A 7 8.85 11.22 4.89
C TRP A 7 7.73 11.76 5.80
N GLU A 8 8.10 12.50 6.85
CA GLU A 8 7.12 13.10 7.77
C GLU A 8 6.22 14.10 7.06
N SER A 9 6.82 14.94 6.20
CA SER A 9 6.10 15.97 5.44
C SER A 9 5.13 15.35 4.46
N ARG A 10 5.57 14.30 3.75
CA ARG A 10 4.75 13.60 2.75
C ARG A 10 3.53 12.89 3.37
N VAL A 11 3.70 12.28 4.55
CA VAL A 11 2.56 11.67 5.27
C VAL A 11 1.63 12.76 5.81
N HIS A 12 2.19 13.86 6.33
CA HIS A 12 1.39 15.00 6.79
C HIS A 12 0.53 15.59 5.65
N GLU A 13 1.07 15.77 4.45
CA GLU A 13 0.30 16.18 3.27
C GLU A 13 -0.81 15.18 2.91
N THR A 14 -0.49 13.89 2.98
CA THR A 14 -1.47 12.81 2.74
C THR A 14 -2.65 12.90 3.71
N ILE A 15 -2.39 13.11 4.99
CA ILE A 15 -3.43 13.25 6.03
C ILE A 15 -4.25 14.54 5.80
N ASN A 16 -3.62 15.63 5.38
CA ASN A 16 -4.33 16.89 5.10
C ASN A 16 -5.36 16.76 3.96
N GLY A 17 -5.15 15.82 3.03
CA GLY A 17 -6.10 15.47 1.98
C GLY A 17 -7.34 14.69 2.45
N PHE A 18 -7.42 14.28 3.71
CA PHE A 18 -8.58 13.53 4.22
C PHE A 18 -9.79 14.46 4.49
N PRO A 19 -11.03 13.95 4.33
CA PRO A 19 -12.23 14.72 4.64
C PRO A 19 -12.39 14.96 6.15
N SER A 20 -13.07 16.06 6.50
CA SER A 20 -13.53 16.33 7.87
C SER A 20 -14.69 15.38 8.23
N PRO A 21 -14.80 14.84 9.45
CA PRO A 21 -14.01 15.18 10.66
C PRO A 21 -12.69 14.41 10.82
N HIS A 22 -12.52 13.28 10.12
CA HIS A 22 -11.44 12.32 10.34
C HIS A 22 -10.03 12.91 10.25
N ARG A 23 -9.83 13.92 9.39
CA ARG A 23 -8.55 14.62 9.27
C ARG A 23 -7.99 15.12 10.59
N LYS A 24 -8.82 15.78 11.42
CA LYS A 24 -8.36 16.37 12.68
C LYS A 24 -7.91 15.28 13.64
N ASP A 25 -8.72 14.24 13.77
CA ASP A 25 -8.44 13.12 14.67
C ASP A 25 -7.16 12.40 14.26
N ILE A 26 -6.98 12.15 12.96
CA ILE A 26 -5.80 11.44 12.46
C ILE A 26 -4.54 12.30 12.58
N LEU A 27 -4.61 13.61 12.31
CA LEU A 27 -3.49 14.52 12.54
C LEU A 27 -3.08 14.54 14.01
N GLU A 28 -4.04 14.54 14.93
CA GLU A 28 -3.74 14.51 16.36
C GLU A 28 -2.98 13.22 16.73
N GLN A 29 -3.43 12.07 16.24
CA GLN A 29 -2.76 10.79 16.50
C GLN A 29 -1.39 10.72 15.81
N TRP A 30 -1.26 11.28 14.61
CA TRP A 30 -0.01 11.40 13.90
C TRP A 30 1.05 12.15 14.73
N TYR A 31 0.70 13.33 15.25
CA TYR A 31 1.62 14.09 16.09
C TYR A 31 1.89 13.43 17.44
N LYS A 32 0.91 12.72 18.02
CA LYS A 32 1.13 11.92 19.23
C LYS A 32 2.14 10.82 19.01
N TRP A 33 2.04 10.11 17.88
CA TRP A 33 2.99 9.08 17.49
C TRP A 33 4.38 9.65 17.18
N LEU A 34 4.50 10.77 16.47
CA LEU A 34 5.83 11.39 16.23
C LEU A 34 6.55 11.75 17.53
N LYS A 35 5.82 12.17 18.57
CA LYS A 35 6.40 12.46 19.89
C LYS A 35 6.96 11.23 20.61
N THR A 36 6.59 10.01 20.21
CA THR A 36 7.18 8.78 20.76
C THR A 36 8.53 8.45 20.14
N ASN A 37 9.04 9.28 19.22
CA ASN A 37 10.28 9.05 18.48
C ASN A 37 10.31 7.65 17.83
N PRO A 38 9.39 7.37 16.89
CA PRO A 38 9.16 6.04 16.39
C PRO A 38 10.38 5.47 15.67
N GLU A 39 10.72 4.22 15.99
CA GLU A 39 11.79 3.49 15.33
C GLU A 39 11.27 2.72 14.11
N THR A 40 12.17 2.45 13.18
CA THR A 40 11.86 1.64 11.99
C THR A 40 11.59 0.17 12.38
N PRO A 41 10.62 -0.52 11.77
CA PRO A 41 9.79 -0.06 10.65
C PRO A 41 8.63 0.84 11.08
N LEU A 42 8.59 2.07 10.56
CA LEU A 42 7.58 3.08 10.82
C LEU A 42 6.17 2.60 10.47
N TYR A 43 5.99 1.84 9.38
CA TYR A 43 4.68 1.31 9.03
C TYR A 43 4.13 0.37 10.12
N GLN A 44 5.02 -0.38 10.78
CA GLN A 44 4.65 -1.31 11.83
C GLN A 44 4.41 -0.58 13.14
N SER A 45 5.32 0.33 13.52
CA SER A 45 5.16 1.20 14.68
C SER A 45 3.84 2.01 14.61
N TRP A 46 3.51 2.56 13.45
CA TRP A 46 2.25 3.27 13.22
C TRP A 46 1.04 2.34 13.25
N ALA A 47 1.12 1.14 12.66
CA ALA A 47 0.04 0.16 12.71
C ALA A 47 -0.28 -0.22 14.17
N ASP A 48 0.75 -0.45 14.99
CA ASP A 48 0.59 -0.78 16.40
C ASP A 48 -0.04 0.39 17.17
N HIS A 49 0.47 1.62 16.97
CA HIS A 49 -0.08 2.81 17.60
C HIS A 49 -1.55 3.06 17.22
N SER A 50 -1.86 2.97 15.92
CA SER A 50 -3.21 3.24 15.39
C SER A 50 -4.22 2.15 15.73
N SER A 51 -3.79 0.90 15.93
CA SER A 51 -4.66 -0.23 16.27
C SER A 51 -5.33 -0.10 17.65
N VAL A 52 -4.72 0.65 18.58
CA VAL A 52 -5.28 0.93 19.91
C VAL A 52 -6.47 1.89 19.83
N ILE A 53 -6.53 2.68 18.76
CA ILE A 53 -7.49 3.77 18.59
C ILE A 53 -8.54 3.40 17.53
N ASP A 54 -8.28 2.35 16.77
CA ASP A 54 -9.25 1.74 15.87
C ASP A 54 -10.24 0.88 16.68
N ASP A 55 -11.52 0.99 16.32
CA ASP A 55 -12.57 0.19 16.93
C ASP A 55 -12.49 -1.24 16.35
N GLN A 56 -11.92 -2.16 17.12
CA GLN A 56 -11.70 -3.54 16.67
C GLN A 56 -13.01 -4.30 16.43
N GLU A 57 -14.14 -3.85 16.99
CA GLU A 57 -15.44 -4.52 16.87
C GLU A 57 -16.19 -4.11 15.60
N ALA A 58 -15.98 -2.89 15.10
CA ALA A 58 -16.58 -2.43 13.86
C ALA A 58 -15.81 -2.97 12.64
N LEU A 59 -16.43 -3.83 11.84
CA LEU A 59 -15.80 -4.44 10.64
C LEU A 59 -15.29 -3.39 9.63
N TYR A 60 -16.00 -2.26 9.47
CA TYR A 60 -15.62 -1.18 8.56
C TYR A 60 -15.99 0.20 9.14
N THR A 61 -14.97 0.94 9.59
CA THR A 61 -15.09 2.37 9.86
C THR A 61 -14.31 3.15 8.80
N GLU A 62 -14.81 4.32 8.40
CA GLU A 62 -14.07 5.22 7.49
C GLU A 62 -12.70 5.58 8.08
N ARG A 63 -12.63 5.72 9.41
CA ARG A 63 -11.41 5.93 10.17
C ARG A 63 -10.35 4.84 9.90
N ARG A 64 -10.74 3.56 9.95
CA ARG A 64 -9.83 2.43 9.64
C ARG A 64 -9.24 2.55 8.24
N VAL A 65 -10.03 3.00 7.26
CA VAL A 65 -9.56 3.21 5.88
C VAL A 65 -8.44 4.24 5.85
N TYR A 66 -8.61 5.36 6.54
CA TYR A 66 -7.61 6.42 6.57
C TYR A 66 -6.36 6.04 7.38
N LEU A 67 -6.51 5.37 8.53
CA LEU A 67 -5.37 4.86 9.30
C LEU A 67 -4.53 3.88 8.48
N ARG A 68 -5.20 2.97 7.76
CA ARG A 68 -4.56 2.01 6.85
C ARG A 68 -3.91 2.69 5.65
N LYS A 69 -4.46 3.81 5.17
CA LYS A 69 -3.84 4.62 4.10
C LYS A 69 -2.50 5.19 4.57
N VAL A 70 -2.42 5.71 5.80
CA VAL A 70 -1.15 6.18 6.39
C VAL A 70 -0.15 5.02 6.55
N THR A 71 -0.59 3.86 7.04
CA THR A 71 0.26 2.65 7.12
C THR A 71 0.82 2.26 5.76
N ASN A 72 -0.01 2.29 4.72
CA ASN A 72 0.43 1.95 3.36
C ASN A 72 1.44 2.96 2.82
N GLU A 73 1.25 4.26 3.05
CA GLU A 73 2.17 5.31 2.63
C GLU A 73 3.55 5.10 3.26
N LEU A 74 3.59 4.86 4.59
CA LEU A 74 4.82 4.53 5.31
C LEU A 74 5.48 3.26 4.76
N ARG A 75 4.69 2.22 4.51
CA ARG A 75 5.19 0.95 3.96
C ARG A 75 5.75 1.12 2.56
N GLU A 76 5.13 1.93 1.70
CA GLU A 76 5.62 2.19 0.35
C GLU A 76 6.95 2.97 0.34
N MET A 77 7.16 3.83 1.33
CA MET A 77 8.43 4.56 1.52
C MET A 77 9.53 3.66 2.09
N GLU A 78 9.21 2.82 3.07
CA GLU A 78 10.17 1.95 3.75
C GLU A 78 10.50 0.68 2.96
N VAL A 79 9.47 0.08 2.35
CA VAL A 79 9.57 -1.11 1.53
C VAL A 79 9.32 -0.68 0.10
N PRO A 80 10.38 -0.34 -0.67
CA PRO A 80 10.22 -0.08 -2.08
C PRO A 80 9.63 -1.35 -2.68
N LEU A 81 8.44 -1.24 -3.29
CA LEU A 81 7.77 -2.32 -4.00
C LEU A 81 8.83 -3.04 -4.82
N THR A 82 9.21 -4.23 -4.36
CA THR A 82 10.35 -4.93 -4.92
C THR A 82 10.06 -5.07 -6.40
N ARG A 83 11.00 -4.64 -7.25
CA ARG A 83 10.91 -4.72 -8.72
C ARG A 83 10.34 -6.08 -9.19
N TRP A 84 10.57 -7.13 -8.40
CA TRP A 84 9.97 -8.46 -8.47
C TRP A 84 8.44 -8.53 -8.63
N GLN A 85 7.62 -7.75 -7.90
CA GLN A 85 6.17 -7.78 -8.06
C GLN A 85 5.72 -7.19 -9.41
N ARG A 86 6.45 -6.19 -9.91
CA ARG A 86 6.22 -5.62 -11.25
C ARG A 86 6.64 -6.62 -12.33
N VAL A 87 7.76 -7.33 -12.14
CA VAL A 87 8.23 -8.40 -13.04
C VAL A 87 7.26 -9.58 -13.09
N ALA A 88 6.71 -10.02 -11.95
CA ALA A 88 5.74 -11.12 -11.90
C ALA A 88 4.45 -10.83 -12.70
N LYS A 89 3.93 -9.58 -12.63
CA LYS A 89 2.77 -9.15 -13.42
C LYS A 89 3.06 -9.13 -14.92
N VAL A 90 4.26 -8.67 -15.30
CA VAL A 90 4.68 -8.64 -16.72
C VAL A 90 4.86 -10.06 -17.26
N LEU A 91 5.49 -10.97 -16.50
CA LEU A 91 5.66 -12.38 -16.88
C LEU A 91 4.31 -13.08 -17.12
N ALA A 92 3.33 -12.87 -16.25
CA ALA A 92 2.00 -13.46 -16.42
C ALA A 92 1.29 -12.97 -17.69
N ALA A 93 1.43 -11.68 -18.02
CA ALA A 93 0.88 -11.10 -19.25
C ALA A 93 1.58 -11.62 -20.52
N VAL A 94 2.89 -11.84 -20.47
CA VAL A 94 3.64 -12.41 -21.60
C VAL A 94 3.23 -13.87 -21.82
N ALA A 95 3.09 -14.66 -20.76
CA ALA A 95 2.68 -16.06 -20.84
C ALA A 95 1.29 -16.24 -21.47
N SER A 96 0.32 -15.36 -21.16
CA SER A 96 -1.02 -15.42 -21.75
C SER A 96 -1.01 -15.10 -23.25
N VAL A 97 -0.18 -14.15 -23.69
CA VAL A 97 0.01 -13.85 -25.12
C VAL A 97 0.62 -15.06 -25.86
N PHE A 98 1.65 -15.69 -25.29
CA PHE A 98 2.23 -16.91 -25.86
C PHE A 98 1.22 -18.06 -25.95
N LEU A 99 0.36 -18.23 -24.94
CA LEU A 99 -0.70 -19.23 -24.96
C LEU A 99 -1.69 -19.01 -26.12
N VAL A 100 -2.12 -17.76 -26.33
CA VAL A 100 -3.03 -17.41 -27.43
C VAL A 100 -2.38 -17.68 -28.80
N ILE A 101 -1.11 -17.31 -28.98
CA ILE A 101 -0.37 -17.58 -30.21
C ILE A 101 -0.24 -19.10 -30.44
N PHE A 102 0.09 -19.87 -29.39
CA PHE A 102 0.23 -21.31 -29.48
C PHE A 102 -1.08 -22.01 -29.85
N LEU A 103 -2.20 -21.58 -29.26
CA LEU A 103 -3.53 -22.07 -29.58
C LEU A 103 -3.95 -21.72 -31.01
N ALA A 104 -3.64 -20.50 -31.47
CA ALA A 104 -3.92 -20.07 -32.83
C ALA A 104 -3.15 -20.90 -33.87
N LEU A 105 -1.85 -21.14 -33.64
CA LEU A 105 -1.03 -22.00 -34.49
C LEU A 105 -1.51 -23.46 -34.47
N SER A 106 -1.82 -23.99 -33.29
CA SER A 106 -2.34 -25.35 -33.14
C SER A 106 -3.67 -25.54 -33.89
N ARG A 107 -4.54 -24.51 -33.87
CA ARG A 107 -5.80 -24.52 -34.64
C ARG A 107 -5.55 -24.44 -36.15
N ALA A 108 -4.63 -23.61 -36.61
CA ALA A 108 -4.30 -23.50 -38.03
C ALA A 108 -3.73 -24.82 -38.59
N MET A 109 -2.85 -25.47 -37.84
CA MET A 109 -2.28 -26.78 -38.20
C MET A 109 -3.36 -27.86 -38.32
N ARG A 110 -4.33 -27.90 -37.40
CA ARG A 110 -5.46 -28.84 -37.42
C ARG A 110 -6.44 -28.68 -38.58
N VAL A 111 -6.49 -27.51 -39.22
CA VAL A 111 -7.39 -27.24 -40.36
C VAL A 111 -6.74 -27.62 -41.70
N THR A 112 -5.46 -27.99 -41.68
CA THR A 112 -4.69 -28.33 -42.89
C THR A 112 -4.51 -29.85 -43.07
N GLU A 113 -5.00 -30.66 -42.13
CA GLU A 113 -5.29 -32.11 -42.29
C GLU A 113 -6.74 -32.31 -42.75
#